data_AF-A0A0L0VKV4-F1
#
_entry.id   AF-A0A0L0VKV4-F1
#
_cell.length_a   1.000
_cell.length_b   1.000
_cell.length_c   1.000
_cell.angle_alpha   90.00
_cell.angle_beta   90.00
_cell.angle_gamma   90.00
#
_symmetry.space_group_name_H-M   'P 1'
#
loop_
_entity.id
_entity.type
_entity.pdbx_description
1 polymer ?
#
loop_
_entity_poly.entity_id
_entity_poly.type
_entity_poly.pdbx_seq_one_letter_code
_entity_poly.pdbx_strand_id
1 'polypeptide(L)'
;MRLQCPDCATSNRKKDVIARSARLIRQAEGIGYFLPQDQCVQEEMAATQTPNLSNVVSETTTNNSCCWSKILSLQSDFTNERPLLQEIIEDAWHICLFLPKFHCKLNPIELFWSYIKQSYRKQSHQYKTFKDHRELFKRVRQTCPTQTIRQYFCRIDRQISAYQQGYNGPQSVYLMKKYKSHRCIPRNAAMSINVLTS
;
A
#
# COMPACT_ATOMS: atom_id res chain seq x y z
N MET A 1 -25.65 -19.62 15.75
CA MET A 1 -24.27 -20.15 15.82
C MET A 1 -23.31 -18.97 15.65
N ARG A 2 -22.42 -18.66 16.62
CA ARG A 2 -21.41 -17.60 16.43
C ARG A 2 -20.19 -18.21 15.72
N LEU A 3 -19.93 -17.78 14.48
CA LEU A 3 -18.83 -18.29 13.65
C LEU A 3 -17.46 -17.68 14.02
N GLN A 4 -17.45 -16.58 14.77
CA GLN A 4 -16.25 -15.81 15.13
C GLN A 4 -16.11 -15.67 16.66
N CYS A 5 -14.89 -15.81 17.16
CA CYS A 5 -14.54 -15.47 18.54
C CYS A 5 -14.38 -13.93 18.69
N PRO A 6 -14.41 -13.39 19.93
CA PRO A 6 -14.24 -11.95 20.18
C PRO A 6 -12.96 -11.38 19.57
N ASP A 7 -11.87 -12.14 19.61
CA ASP A 7 -10.57 -11.74 19.07
C ASP A 7 -10.57 -11.69 17.55
N CYS A 8 -11.19 -12.67 16.89
CA CYS A 8 -11.32 -12.68 15.44
C CYS A 8 -12.30 -11.61 14.93
N ALA A 9 -13.33 -11.30 15.73
CA ALA A 9 -14.31 -10.26 15.47
C ALA A 9 -13.75 -8.84 15.68
N THR A 10 -12.53 -8.69 16.22
CA THR A 10 -11.89 -7.37 16.27
C THR A 10 -11.73 -6.79 14.86
N SER A 11 -12.06 -5.50 14.73
CA SER A 11 -11.99 -4.83 13.44
C SER A 11 -10.57 -4.83 12.90
N ASN A 12 -10.44 -4.88 11.56
CA ASN A 12 -9.13 -4.78 10.90
C ASN A 12 -8.34 -3.53 11.32
N ARG A 13 -9.05 -2.45 11.70
CA ARG A 13 -8.45 -1.23 12.26
C ARG A 13 -7.71 -1.50 13.58
N LYS A 14 -8.29 -2.28 14.50
CA LYS A 14 -7.63 -2.66 15.77
C LYS A 14 -6.41 -3.54 15.50
N LYS A 15 -6.54 -4.53 14.59
CA LYS A 15 -5.44 -5.41 14.19
C LYS A 15 -4.28 -4.62 13.56
N ASP A 16 -4.58 -3.65 12.70
CA ASP A 16 -3.58 -2.78 12.07
C ASP A 16 -2.85 -1.89 13.09
N VAL A 17 -3.57 -1.35 14.09
CA VAL A 17 -2.96 -0.53 15.16
C VAL A 17 -2.00 -1.37 16.00
N ILE A 18 -2.41 -2.58 16.39
CA ILE A 18 -1.55 -3.52 17.15
C ILE A 18 -0.29 -3.88 16.33
N ALA A 19 -0.44 -4.13 15.02
CA ALA A 19 0.69 -4.44 14.16
C ALA A 19 1.64 -3.23 13.97
N ARG A 20 1.10 -2.00 13.97
CA ARG A 20 1.90 -0.76 13.89
C ARG A 20 2.66 -0.50 15.18
N SER A 21 2.00 -0.58 16.33
CA SER A 21 2.65 -0.39 17.63
C SER A 21 3.76 -1.41 17.85
N ALA A 22 3.54 -2.69 17.51
CA ALA A 22 4.57 -3.72 17.59
C ALA A 22 5.81 -3.42 16.70
N ARG A 23 5.63 -2.80 15.53
CA ARG A 23 6.77 -2.36 14.70
C ARG A 23 7.51 -1.18 15.31
N LEU A 24 6.79 -0.22 15.87
CA LEU A 24 7.36 0.95 16.53
C LEU A 24 8.16 0.55 17.78
N ILE A 25 7.64 -0.40 18.56
CA ILE A 25 8.32 -0.93 19.74
C ILE A 25 9.63 -1.62 19.34
N ARG A 26 9.62 -2.50 18.33
CA ARG A 26 10.86 -3.11 17.82
C ARG A 26 11.88 -2.08 17.32
N GLN A 27 11.41 -1.00 16.72
CA GLN A 27 12.27 0.08 16.26
C GLN A 27 12.85 0.87 17.44
N ALA A 28 12.07 1.13 18.48
CA ALA A 28 12.51 1.79 19.70
C ALA A 28 13.50 0.93 20.49
N GLU A 29 13.23 -0.37 20.62
CA GLU A 29 14.13 -1.35 21.24
C GLU A 29 15.47 -1.42 20.50
N GLY A 30 15.45 -1.36 19.16
CA GLY A 30 16.65 -1.28 18.33
C GLY A 30 17.49 0.00 18.52
N ILE A 31 16.89 1.05 19.08
CA ILE A 31 17.55 2.33 19.42
C ILE A 31 17.88 2.39 20.94
N GLY A 32 17.56 1.34 21.70
CA GLY A 32 17.86 1.23 23.14
C GLY A 32 16.76 1.77 24.07
N TYR A 33 15.58 2.09 23.54
CA TYR A 33 14.43 2.52 24.33
C TYR A 33 13.48 1.34 24.57
N PHE A 34 13.10 1.13 25.84
CA PHE A 34 12.11 0.13 26.20
C PHE A 34 10.73 0.78 26.32
N LEU A 35 9.77 0.33 25.51
CA LEU A 35 8.40 0.82 25.52
C LEU A 35 7.44 -0.33 25.88
N PRO A 36 6.65 -0.22 26.96
CA PRO A 36 5.62 -1.21 27.29
C PRO A 36 4.56 -1.29 26.18
N GLN A 37 4.29 -2.50 25.70
CA GLN A 37 3.33 -2.78 24.61
C GLN A 37 1.94 -2.19 24.88
N ASP A 38 1.47 -2.26 26.11
CA ASP A 38 0.13 -1.80 26.50
C ASP A 38 -0.02 -0.28 26.42
N GLN A 39 1.02 0.49 26.78
CA GLN A 39 0.99 1.96 26.72
C GLN A 39 1.01 2.46 25.28
N CYS A 40 1.85 1.88 24.41
CA CYS A 40 1.96 2.29 23.01
C CYS A 40 0.69 1.99 22.21
N VAL A 41 0.04 0.85 22.47
CA VAL A 41 -1.25 0.50 21.86
C VAL A 41 -2.35 1.47 22.33
N GLN A 42 -2.38 1.82 23.63
CA GLN A 42 -3.37 2.77 24.17
C GLN A 42 -3.21 4.18 23.59
N GLU A 43 -1.99 4.69 23.41
CA GLU A 43 -1.73 6.02 22.85
C GLU A 43 -2.12 6.12 21.35
N GLU A 44 -1.76 5.12 20.53
CA GLU A 44 -2.16 5.05 19.11
C GLU A 44 -3.70 4.91 18.95
N MET A 45 -4.34 4.15 19.84
CA MET A 45 -5.81 4.00 19.86
C MET A 45 -6.52 5.26 20.37
N ALA A 46 -5.93 6.00 21.32
CA ALA A 46 -6.45 7.28 21.82
C ALA A 46 -6.44 8.37 20.72
N ALA A 47 -5.43 8.39 19.86
CA ALA A 47 -5.38 9.27 18.68
C ALA A 47 -6.47 8.97 17.63
N THR A 48 -7.13 7.79 17.70
CA THR A 48 -8.13 7.35 16.72
C THR A 48 -9.59 7.31 17.21
N GLN A 49 -9.87 7.80 18.43
CA GLN A 49 -11.20 7.87 19.06
C GLN A 49 -11.99 6.54 19.02
N THR A 50 -11.66 5.60 19.91
CA THR A 50 -12.57 4.48 20.27
C THR A 50 -12.38 4.10 21.75
N PRO A 51 -13.45 3.95 22.56
CA PRO A 51 -13.32 3.66 23.99
C PRO A 51 -13.29 2.15 24.32
N ASN A 52 -12.44 1.80 25.30
CA ASN A 52 -12.38 0.63 26.23
C ASN A 52 -12.46 -0.81 25.64
N LEU A 53 -11.85 -1.88 26.18
CA LEU A 53 -11.44 -2.25 27.54
C LEU A 53 -10.34 -3.37 27.48
N SER A 54 -9.44 -3.35 28.47
CA SER A 54 -8.70 -4.43 29.18
C SER A 54 -8.00 -5.61 28.46
N ASN A 55 -6.71 -5.75 28.78
CA ASN A 55 -5.87 -6.95 28.88
C ASN A 55 -5.89 -7.98 27.75
N VAL A 56 -4.91 -7.89 26.84
CA VAL A 56 -4.39 -9.05 26.11
C VAL A 56 -2.87 -8.93 25.99
N VAL A 57 -2.17 -9.24 27.08
CA VAL A 57 -0.84 -9.84 26.97
C VAL A 57 -1.08 -11.33 26.80
N SER A 58 -0.90 -11.82 25.58
CA SER A 58 -0.74 -13.25 25.32
C SER A 58 0.14 -13.39 24.10
N GLU A 59 1.26 -14.09 24.30
CA GLU A 59 2.22 -14.53 23.30
C GLU A 59 1.51 -14.95 22.01
N THR A 60 2.08 -14.58 20.87
CA THR A 60 1.54 -14.89 19.54
C THR A 60 1.73 -16.37 19.17
N THR A 61 1.19 -17.27 19.98
CA THR A 61 0.77 -18.58 19.48
C THR A 61 -0.52 -18.33 18.71
N THR A 62 -0.42 -18.23 17.38
CA THR A 62 -1.59 -18.17 16.51
C THR A 62 -2.37 -19.47 16.69
N ASN A 63 -3.35 -19.45 17.59
CA ASN A 63 -4.22 -20.58 17.84
C ASN A 63 -5.14 -20.73 16.61
N ASN A 64 -4.65 -21.49 15.63
CA ASN A 64 -5.26 -21.64 14.31
C ASN A 64 -6.66 -22.29 14.36
N SER A 65 -7.10 -22.75 15.54
CA SER A 65 -8.42 -23.33 15.79
C SER A 65 -9.34 -22.45 16.67
N CYS A 66 -9.05 -21.15 16.86
CA CYS A 66 -9.80 -20.30 17.79
C CYS A 66 -11.30 -20.09 17.45
N CYS A 67 -11.71 -20.20 16.18
CA CYS A 67 -13.12 -20.14 15.78
C CYS A 67 -13.35 -20.84 14.43
N TRP A 68 -14.61 -21.21 14.17
CA TRP A 68 -15.03 -21.83 12.90
C TRP A 68 -14.62 -21.01 11.69
N SER A 69 -14.72 -19.68 11.74
CA SER A 69 -14.28 -18.81 10.63
C SER A 69 -12.78 -18.94 10.34
N LYS A 70 -11.94 -19.10 11.38
CA LYS A 70 -10.49 -19.26 11.20
C LYS A 70 -10.17 -20.65 10.66
N ILE A 71 -10.81 -21.68 11.20
CA ILE A 71 -10.65 -23.08 10.75
C ILE A 71 -11.05 -23.22 9.29
N LEU A 72 -12.19 -22.65 8.89
CA LEU A 72 -12.66 -22.62 7.50
C LEU A 72 -11.69 -21.86 6.59
N SER A 73 -11.22 -20.68 7.01
CA SER A 73 -10.26 -19.90 6.20
C SER A 73 -8.92 -20.58 5.96
N LEU A 74 -8.58 -21.60 6.76
CA LEU A 74 -7.35 -22.38 6.64
C LEU A 74 -7.55 -23.68 5.87
N GLN A 75 -8.79 -24.06 5.53
CA GLN A 75 -9.03 -25.23 4.71
C GLN A 75 -8.45 -25.03 3.30
N SER A 76 -8.04 -26.14 2.68
CA SER A 76 -7.34 -26.14 1.40
C SER A 76 -8.20 -25.66 0.24
N ASP A 77 -9.51 -25.87 0.30
CA ASP A 77 -10.48 -25.35 -0.66
C ASP A 77 -10.47 -23.81 -0.66
N PHE A 78 -10.64 -23.15 0.47
CA PHE A 78 -10.68 -21.69 0.56
C PHE A 78 -9.32 -21.02 0.32
N THR A 79 -8.23 -21.65 0.74
CA THR A 79 -6.87 -21.07 0.57
C THR A 79 -6.37 -21.15 -0.86
N ASN A 80 -6.76 -22.20 -1.59
CA ASN A 80 -6.38 -22.40 -2.99
C ASN A 80 -7.45 -21.88 -3.98
N GLU A 81 -8.63 -21.49 -3.48
CA GLU A 81 -9.67 -20.89 -4.32
C GLU A 81 -9.16 -19.58 -4.94
N ARG A 82 -9.22 -19.55 -6.26
CA ARG A 82 -8.85 -18.36 -7.02
C ARG A 82 -10.00 -17.36 -6.94
N PRO A 83 -9.74 -16.06 -6.72
CA PRO A 83 -10.79 -15.07 -6.72
C PRO A 83 -11.45 -15.00 -8.09
N LEU A 84 -12.78 -14.92 -8.13
CA LEU A 84 -13.59 -14.89 -9.36
C LEU A 84 -13.06 -13.90 -10.42
N LEU A 85 -12.62 -12.71 -10.00
CA LEU A 85 -12.07 -11.72 -10.92
C LEU A 85 -10.77 -12.17 -11.58
N GLN A 86 -9.92 -12.91 -10.85
CA GLN A 86 -8.69 -13.47 -11.41
C GLN A 86 -9.01 -14.57 -12.43
N GLU A 87 -10.00 -15.41 -12.14
CA GLU A 87 -10.50 -16.44 -13.08
C GLU A 87 -10.98 -15.80 -14.39
N ILE A 88 -11.91 -14.83 -14.32
CA ILE A 88 -12.44 -14.14 -15.51
C ILE A 88 -11.33 -13.48 -16.35
N ILE A 89 -10.32 -12.88 -15.71
CA ILE A 89 -9.21 -12.21 -16.39
C ILE A 89 -8.31 -13.23 -17.08
N GLU A 90 -7.94 -14.30 -16.39
CA GLU A 90 -7.05 -15.33 -16.93
C GLU A 90 -7.72 -16.17 -18.03
N ASP A 91 -9.03 -16.45 -17.90
CA ASP A 91 -9.85 -17.09 -18.94
C ASP A 91 -9.93 -16.25 -20.22
N ALA A 92 -9.85 -14.93 -20.09
CA ALA A 92 -9.73 -13.99 -21.20
C ALA A 92 -8.30 -13.87 -21.75
N TRP A 93 -7.37 -14.76 -21.35
CA TRP A 93 -5.95 -14.75 -21.73
C TRP A 93 -5.19 -13.48 -21.31
N HIS A 94 -5.60 -12.88 -20.19
CA HIS A 94 -4.94 -11.72 -19.60
C HIS A 94 -4.22 -12.05 -18.28
N ILE A 95 -3.19 -11.27 -17.96
CA ILE A 95 -2.44 -11.42 -16.71
C ILE A 95 -3.08 -10.56 -15.61
N CYS A 96 -3.51 -11.19 -14.51
CA CYS A 96 -4.01 -10.48 -13.34
C CYS A 96 -2.86 -10.00 -12.44
N LEU A 97 -2.59 -8.69 -12.45
CA LEU A 97 -1.55 -8.08 -11.62
C LEU A 97 -2.10 -7.64 -10.25
N PHE A 98 -1.62 -8.26 -9.18
CA PHE A 98 -1.93 -7.85 -7.81
C PHE A 98 -0.95 -6.77 -7.32
N LEU A 99 -1.48 -5.59 -7.03
CA LEU A 99 -0.69 -4.48 -6.49
C LEU A 99 -0.63 -4.53 -4.96
N PRO A 100 0.53 -4.23 -4.34
CA PRO A 100 0.64 -4.18 -2.89
C PRO A 100 -0.30 -3.12 -2.29
N LYS A 101 -0.96 -3.48 -1.17
CA LYS A 101 -1.84 -2.57 -0.43
C LYS A 101 -1.07 -1.34 0.04
N PHE A 102 -1.68 -0.16 -0.03
CA PHE A 102 -1.11 1.15 0.37
C PHE A 102 0.12 1.62 -0.44
N HIS A 103 0.41 1.00 -1.57
CA HIS A 103 1.52 1.38 -2.46
C HIS A 103 0.99 1.96 -3.78
N CYS A 104 0.14 3.00 -3.70
CA CYS A 104 -0.40 3.69 -4.89
C CYS A 104 0.68 4.21 -5.85
N LYS A 105 1.90 4.46 -5.35
CA LYS A 105 3.08 4.85 -6.14
C LYS A 105 3.51 3.78 -7.14
N LEU A 106 3.08 2.52 -6.98
CA LEU A 106 3.35 1.40 -7.87
C LEU A 106 2.26 1.20 -8.93
N ASN A 107 1.17 1.97 -8.88
CA ASN A 107 0.10 1.86 -9.85
C ASN A 107 0.29 2.88 -10.99
N PRO A 108 0.57 2.44 -12.24
CA PRO A 108 0.79 3.36 -13.35
C PRO A 108 -0.42 4.23 -13.69
N ILE A 109 -1.65 3.81 -13.34
CA ILE A 109 -2.86 4.60 -13.60
C ILE A 109 -2.87 5.92 -12.80
N GLU A 110 -2.20 5.99 -11.66
CA GLU A 110 -2.12 7.21 -10.85
C GLU A 110 -1.37 8.34 -11.59
N LEU A 111 -0.31 7.97 -12.31
CA LEU A 111 0.45 8.90 -13.15
C LEU A 111 -0.39 9.38 -14.34
N PHE A 112 -1.18 8.48 -14.94
CA PHE A 112 -2.12 8.83 -16.00
C PHE A 112 -3.22 9.76 -15.51
N TRP A 113 -3.80 9.50 -14.33
CA TRP A 113 -4.76 10.40 -13.70
C TRP A 113 -4.17 11.77 -13.37
N SER A 114 -2.90 11.83 -12.95
CA SER A 114 -2.20 13.09 -12.74
C SER A 114 -2.14 13.92 -14.03
N TYR A 115 -1.77 13.31 -15.16
CA TYR A 115 -1.75 13.95 -16.47
C TYR A 115 -3.13 14.48 -16.88
N ILE A 116 -4.17 13.66 -16.73
CA ILE A 116 -5.54 14.06 -17.07
C ILE A 116 -5.97 15.23 -16.21
N LYS A 117 -5.79 15.16 -14.89
CA LYS A 117 -6.18 16.24 -13.97
C LYS A 117 -5.46 17.54 -14.29
N GLN A 118 -4.17 17.48 -14.60
CA GLN A 118 -3.38 18.66 -14.98
C GLN A 118 -3.92 19.29 -16.28
N SER A 119 -4.11 18.47 -17.31
CA SER A 119 -4.57 18.94 -18.63
C SER A 119 -6.00 19.45 -18.58
N TYR A 120 -6.88 18.76 -17.84
CA TYR A 120 -8.26 19.16 -17.61
C TYR A 120 -8.35 20.51 -16.89
N ARG A 121 -7.59 20.69 -15.79
CA ARG A 121 -7.56 21.96 -15.04
C ARG A 121 -7.11 23.15 -15.87
N LYS A 122 -6.19 22.94 -16.83
CA LYS A 122 -5.75 24.01 -17.74
C LYS A 122 -6.87 24.51 -18.65
N GLN A 123 -7.84 23.67 -19.00
CA GLN A 123 -8.89 23.99 -19.96
C GLN A 123 -10.26 24.17 -19.31
N SER A 124 -10.42 23.78 -18.04
CA SER A 124 -11.73 23.74 -17.38
C SER A 124 -12.41 25.11 -17.27
N HIS A 125 -11.65 26.21 -17.25
CA HIS A 125 -12.20 27.57 -17.18
C HIS A 125 -12.94 28.00 -18.45
N GLN A 126 -12.77 27.28 -19.56
CA GLN A 126 -13.38 27.60 -20.86
C GLN A 126 -14.80 27.03 -21.01
N TYR A 127 -15.23 26.18 -20.08
CA TYR A 127 -16.48 25.43 -20.16
C TYR A 127 -17.33 25.68 -18.93
N LYS A 128 -18.66 25.72 -19.10
CA LYS A 128 -19.61 26.06 -18.02
C LYS A 128 -20.61 24.95 -17.73
N THR A 129 -20.92 24.11 -18.72
CA THR A 129 -21.94 23.07 -18.60
C THR A 129 -21.31 21.70 -18.34
N PHE A 130 -22.01 20.85 -17.58
CA PHE A 130 -21.55 19.49 -17.28
C PHE A 130 -21.28 18.65 -18.54
N LYS A 131 -22.11 18.82 -19.59
CA LYS A 131 -21.93 18.14 -20.88
C LYS A 131 -20.56 18.47 -21.49
N ASP A 132 -20.20 19.75 -21.51
CA ASP A 132 -18.93 20.23 -22.04
C ASP A 132 -17.75 19.70 -21.22
N HIS A 133 -17.87 19.67 -19.89
CA HIS A 133 -16.88 19.08 -19.01
C HIS A 133 -16.68 17.57 -19.27
N ARG A 134 -17.76 16.84 -19.52
CA ARG A 134 -17.71 15.41 -19.89
C ARG A 134 -17.01 15.20 -21.23
N GLU A 135 -17.26 16.07 -22.21
CA GLU A 135 -16.60 16.03 -23.52
C GLU A 135 -15.12 16.41 -23.43
N LEU A 136 -14.79 17.42 -22.63
CA LEU A 136 -13.41 17.80 -22.32
C LEU A 136 -12.65 16.63 -21.68
N PHE A 137 -13.25 15.94 -20.71
CA PHE A 137 -12.63 14.78 -20.08
C PHE A 137 -12.32 13.67 -21.11
N LYS A 138 -13.28 13.35 -21.99
CA LYS A 138 -13.07 12.37 -23.08
C LYS A 138 -11.91 12.78 -23.98
N ARG A 139 -11.85 14.04 -24.38
CA ARG A 139 -10.77 14.58 -25.23
C ARG A 139 -9.42 14.49 -24.53
N VAL A 140 -9.31 15.01 -23.31
CA VAL A 140 -8.05 15.02 -22.53
C VAL A 140 -7.54 13.61 -22.23
N ARG A 141 -8.44 12.65 -22.01
CA ARG A 141 -8.04 11.25 -21.81
C ARG A 141 -7.34 10.67 -23.04
N GLN A 142 -7.76 11.06 -24.24
CA GLN A 142 -7.21 10.56 -25.51
C GLN A 142 -5.93 11.30 -25.95
N THR A 143 -5.64 12.48 -25.41
CA THR A 143 -4.47 13.28 -25.81
C THR A 143 -3.16 12.81 -25.18
N CYS A 144 -3.19 11.89 -24.21
CA CYS A 144 -1.97 11.44 -23.54
C CYS A 144 -1.07 10.68 -24.52
N PRO A 145 0.16 11.16 -24.79
CA PRO A 145 1.05 10.50 -25.74
C PRO A 145 1.46 9.11 -25.25
N THR A 146 1.53 8.14 -26.17
CA THR A 146 2.00 6.77 -25.85
C THR A 146 3.41 6.76 -25.26
N GLN A 147 4.28 7.70 -25.67
CA GLN A 147 5.62 7.85 -25.11
C GLN A 147 5.56 8.18 -23.60
N THR A 148 4.63 9.05 -23.20
CA THR A 148 4.43 9.42 -21.79
C THR A 148 3.93 8.23 -20.98
N ILE A 149 3.01 7.43 -21.55
CA ILE A 149 2.53 6.18 -20.92
C ILE A 149 3.70 5.22 -20.69
N ARG A 150 4.56 5.00 -21.70
CA ARG A 150 5.77 4.15 -21.57
C ARG A 150 6.69 4.65 -20.46
N GLN A 151 6.90 5.97 -20.37
CA GLN A 151 7.71 6.58 -19.30
C GLN A 151 7.12 6.33 -17.90
N TYR A 152 5.79 6.24 -17.77
CA TYR A 152 5.16 5.90 -16.50
C TYR A 152 5.51 4.49 -16.06
N PHE A 153 5.40 3.50 -16.94
CA PHE A 153 5.81 2.12 -16.62
C PHE A 153 7.29 2.06 -16.21
N CYS A 154 8.19 2.69 -16.99
CA CYS A 154 9.61 2.73 -16.61
C CYS A 154 9.85 3.40 -15.25
N ARG A 155 9.05 4.43 -14.89
CA ARG A 155 9.13 5.06 -13.57
C ARG A 155 8.71 4.10 -12.47
N ILE A 156 7.65 3.32 -12.67
CA ILE A 156 7.17 2.30 -11.74
C ILE A 156 8.24 1.20 -11.58
N ASP A 157 8.83 0.71 -12.67
CA ASP A 157 9.89 -0.31 -12.60
C ASP A 157 11.08 0.15 -11.77
N ARG A 158 11.48 1.42 -11.90
CA ARG A 158 12.54 2.02 -11.07
C ARG A 158 12.13 2.12 -9.60
N GLN A 159 10.87 2.43 -9.32
CA GLN A 159 10.32 2.45 -7.96
C GLN A 159 10.31 1.04 -7.34
N ILE A 160 9.92 0.02 -8.12
CA ILE A 160 9.96 -1.39 -7.72
C ILE A 160 11.41 -1.81 -7.43
N SER A 161 12.35 -1.47 -8.31
CA SER A 161 13.78 -1.77 -8.12
C SER A 161 14.34 -1.14 -6.85
N ALA A 162 13.89 0.07 -6.47
CA ALA A 162 14.28 0.70 -5.21
C ALA A 162 13.73 -0.07 -3.99
N TYR A 163 12.47 -0.49 -4.04
CA TYR A 163 11.85 -1.27 -2.97
C TYR A 163 12.45 -2.66 -2.82
N GLN A 164 12.81 -3.31 -3.93
CA GLN A 164 13.53 -4.60 -3.90
C GLN A 164 14.91 -4.48 -3.23
N GLN A 165 15.51 -3.29 -3.23
CA GLN A 165 16.76 -3.00 -2.51
C GLN A 165 16.54 -2.59 -1.05
N GLY A 166 15.30 -2.54 -0.58
CA GLY A 166 14.94 -2.24 0.81
C GLY A 166 14.72 -0.76 1.13
N TYR A 167 14.73 0.14 0.14
CA TYR A 167 14.53 1.57 0.39
C TYR A 167 13.06 1.90 0.68
N ASN A 168 12.85 2.89 1.55
CA ASN A 168 11.50 3.40 1.83
C ASN A 168 11.01 4.37 0.74
N GLY A 169 9.76 4.83 0.83
CA GLY A 169 9.15 5.75 -0.13
C GLY A 169 9.96 7.05 -0.34
N PRO A 170 10.24 7.83 0.71
CA PRO A 170 11.06 9.05 0.61
C PRO A 170 12.46 8.83 0.03
N GLN A 171 13.19 7.82 0.52
CA GLN A 171 14.53 7.47 0.03
C GLN A 171 14.51 7.11 -1.45
N SER A 172 13.52 6.33 -1.88
CA SER A 172 13.37 5.93 -3.28
C SER A 172 13.19 7.14 -4.20
N VAL A 173 12.38 8.13 -3.80
CA VAL A 173 12.17 9.36 -4.58
C VAL A 173 13.48 10.13 -4.72
N TYR A 174 14.25 10.25 -3.63
CA TYR A 174 15.56 10.88 -3.65
C TYR A 174 16.53 10.15 -4.60
N LEU A 175 16.61 8.82 -4.51
CA LEU A 175 17.50 8.01 -5.35
C LEU A 175 17.12 8.10 -6.83
N MET A 176 15.84 8.07 -7.15
CA MET A 176 15.37 8.24 -8.52
C MET A 176 15.75 9.61 -9.09
N LYS A 177 15.82 10.64 -8.25
CA LYS A 177 16.29 11.98 -8.64
C LYS A 177 17.81 12.01 -8.80
N LYS A 178 18.56 11.43 -7.85
CA LYS A 178 20.03 11.37 -7.86
C LYS A 178 20.56 10.61 -9.07
N TYR A 179 19.97 9.46 -9.38
CA TYR A 179 20.40 8.58 -10.47
C TYR A 179 19.58 8.74 -11.76
N LYS A 180 19.02 9.93 -12.03
CA LYS A 180 18.11 10.16 -13.16
C LYS A 180 18.72 9.75 -14.52
N SER A 181 20.02 9.98 -14.71
CA SER A 181 20.79 9.63 -15.92
C SER A 181 21.02 8.13 -16.11
N HIS A 182 20.95 7.34 -15.04
CA HIS A 182 21.16 5.89 -15.10
C HIS A 182 19.83 5.16 -15.33
N ARG A 183 19.90 4.01 -16.00
CA ARG A 183 18.73 3.14 -16.22
C ARG A 183 18.28 2.40 -14.96
N CYS A 184 19.17 2.24 -13.97
CA CYS A 184 18.89 1.59 -12.70
C CYS A 184 19.51 2.36 -11.52
N ILE A 185 19.04 2.06 -10.30
CA ILE A 185 19.69 2.50 -9.06
C ILE A 185 20.75 1.44 -8.72
N PRO A 186 22.04 1.80 -8.58
CA PRO A 186 23.09 0.83 -8.30
C PRO A 186 22.91 0.22 -6.91
N ARG A 187 23.19 -1.09 -6.77
CA ARG A 187 23.04 -1.83 -5.49
C ARG A 187 23.81 -1.20 -4.33
N ASN A 188 24.94 -0.56 -4.64
CA ASN A 188 25.81 0.10 -3.65
C ASN A 188 25.32 1.50 -3.25
N ALA A 189 24.22 2.02 -3.83
CA ALA A 189 23.66 3.30 -3.43
C ALA A 189 23.28 3.31 -1.93
N ALA A 190 22.99 2.13 -1.35
CA ALA A 190 22.60 1.97 0.05
C ALA A 190 23.68 2.45 1.02
N MET A 191 24.95 2.19 0.70
CA MET A 191 26.07 2.58 1.54
C MET A 191 26.19 4.11 1.68
N SER A 192 25.68 4.86 0.69
CA SER A 192 25.69 6.33 0.72
C SER A 192 24.46 6.97 1.37
N ILE A 193 23.46 6.19 1.81
CA ILE A 193 22.21 6.70 2.41
C ILE A 193 22.22 6.64 3.93
N ASN A 194 23.05 5.78 4.54
CA ASN A 194 23.25 5.76 5.99
C ASN A 194 23.75 7.10 6.57
N VAL A 195 24.15 8.04 5.71
CA VAL A 195 24.58 9.41 6.08
C VAL A 195 23.39 10.40 6.16
N LEU A 196 22.18 10.03 5.74
CA LEU A 196 21.03 10.95 5.65
C LEU A 196 19.88 10.63 6.62
N THR A 197 20.06 9.66 7.52
CA THR A 197 19.11 9.31 8.58
C THR A 197 19.73 9.33 9.98
N SER A 198 20.92 9.93 10.13
CA SER A 198 21.46 10.37 11.42
C SER A 198 20.84 11.70 11.82
#